data_AF-A0A6J1MST4-F1
#
_entry.id   AF-A0A6J1MST4-F1
#
_cell.length_a   1.000
_cell.length_b   1.000
_cell.length_c   1.000
_cell.angle_alpha   90.00
_cell.angle_beta   90.00
_cell.angle_gamma   90.00
#
_symmetry.space_group_name_H-M   'P 1'
#
loop_
_entity.id
_entity.type
_entity.pdbx_description
1 polymer ?
#
loop_
_entity_poly.entity_id
_entity_poly.type
_entity_poly.pdbx_seq_one_letter_code
_entity_poly.pdbx_strand_id
1 'polypeptide(L)'
;MFLVWLMCVVAVYRVEARVTSEICEAKPQQKHCLIEWVVRDRWPHKERWVYDWRRRYCHTIRWADHCPAPTPDTNNFASEMECLDQCSGWA
;
A
#
# COMPACT_ATOMS: atom_id res chain seq x y z
N MET A 1 -28.46 8.94 39.88
CA MET A 1 -28.91 8.80 38.48
C MET A 1 -28.61 10.12 37.76
N PHE A 2 -27.39 10.27 37.23
CA PHE A 2 -27.04 11.25 36.19
C PHE A 2 -25.73 10.77 35.54
N LEU A 3 -25.91 9.87 34.56
CA LEU A 3 -24.98 9.64 33.46
C LEU A 3 -24.87 10.93 32.63
N VAL A 4 -23.97 10.95 31.62
CA VAL A 4 -23.78 11.98 30.56
C VAL A 4 -22.67 12.98 30.96
N TRP A 5 -21.48 13.05 30.35
CA TRP A 5 -20.99 12.63 29.04
C TRP A 5 -19.46 12.50 29.12
N LEU A 6 -18.91 11.32 28.82
CA LEU A 6 -17.49 11.19 28.51
C LEU A 6 -17.32 11.74 27.09
N MET A 7 -16.84 12.98 26.96
CA MET A 7 -16.40 13.50 25.67
C MET A 7 -15.13 12.76 25.24
N CYS A 8 -15.31 11.65 24.52
CA CYS A 8 -14.25 11.04 23.74
C CYS A 8 -13.87 12.02 22.61
N VAL A 9 -12.94 12.92 22.89
CA VAL A 9 -12.25 13.68 21.85
C VAL A 9 -11.44 12.67 21.04
N VAL A 10 -12.02 12.20 19.94
CA VAL A 10 -11.28 11.43 18.93
C VAL A 10 -10.33 12.41 18.28
N ALA A 11 -9.09 12.47 18.79
CA ALA A 11 -8.00 13.14 18.10
C ALA A 11 -7.79 12.39 16.78
N VAL A 12 -8.31 12.95 15.69
CA VAL A 12 -8.01 12.46 14.34
C VAL A 12 -6.58 12.88 14.04
N TYR A 13 -5.62 12.03 14.38
CA TYR A 13 -4.25 12.17 13.92
C TYR A 13 -4.30 12.13 12.39
N ARG A 14 -4.09 13.27 11.73
CA ARG A 14 -3.86 13.29 10.29
C ARG A 14 -2.49 12.65 10.08
N VAL A 15 -2.48 11.37 9.72
CA VAL A 15 -1.29 10.79 9.12
C VAL A 15 -1.12 11.48 7.78
N GLU A 16 -0.07 12.29 7.66
CA GLU A 16 0.29 12.86 6.36
C GLU A 16 0.79 11.72 5.47
N ALA A 17 0.03 11.42 4.42
CA ALA A 17 0.48 10.49 3.40
C ALA A 17 1.76 11.03 2.75
N ARG A 18 2.80 10.20 2.71
CA ARG A 18 4.08 10.48 2.03
C ARG A 18 3.89 10.58 0.51
N VAL A 19 2.96 9.78 -0.03
CA VAL A 19 2.68 9.69 -1.47
C VAL A 19 1.41 10.44 -1.84
N THR A 20 1.37 10.98 -3.05
CA THR A 20 0.19 11.68 -3.57
C THR A 20 -0.84 10.71 -4.14
N SER A 21 -2.06 11.21 -4.39
CA SER A 21 -3.12 10.45 -5.06
C SER A 21 -2.70 9.91 -6.44
N GLU A 22 -1.91 10.67 -7.19
CA GLU A 22 -1.44 10.26 -8.52
C GLU A 22 -0.51 9.06 -8.44
N ILE A 23 0.32 8.99 -7.39
CA ILE A 23 1.18 7.84 -7.13
C ILE A 23 0.32 6.61 -6.80
N CYS A 24 -0.70 6.76 -5.93
CA CYS A 24 -1.62 5.68 -5.58
C CYS A 24 -2.47 5.17 -6.76
N GLU A 25 -2.73 6.02 -7.76
CA GLU A 25 -3.39 5.63 -9.01
C GLU A 25 -2.44 4.89 -9.98
N ALA A 26 -1.15 5.21 -9.94
CA ALA A 26 -0.17 4.61 -10.82
C ALA A 26 0.04 3.12 -10.52
N LYS A 27 0.19 2.33 -11.59
CA LYS A 27 0.63 0.93 -11.47
C LYS A 27 2.16 0.86 -11.35
N PRO A 28 2.71 -0.22 -10.75
CA PRO A 28 4.15 -0.46 -10.77
C PRO A 28 4.71 -0.45 -12.20
N GLN A 29 5.75 0.36 -12.43
CA GLN A 29 6.30 0.60 -13.77
C GLN A 29 7.28 -0.49 -14.21
N GLN A 30 8.02 -1.09 -13.27
CA GLN A 30 9.03 -2.11 -13.54
C GLN A 30 8.38 -3.49 -13.71
N LYS A 31 7.69 -3.70 -14.83
CA LYS A 31 6.98 -4.96 -15.11
C LYS A 31 7.89 -6.20 -15.07
N HIS A 32 9.16 -6.07 -15.44
CA HIS A 32 10.13 -7.17 -15.39
C HIS A 32 10.46 -7.63 -13.96
N CYS A 33 10.14 -6.81 -12.95
CA CYS A 33 10.31 -7.15 -11.54
C CYS A 33 9.08 -7.84 -10.94
N LEU A 34 7.96 -7.88 -11.66
CA LEU A 34 6.73 -8.51 -11.18
C LEU A 34 6.74 -9.99 -11.54
N ILE A 35 6.54 -10.85 -10.53
CA ILE A 35 6.42 -12.29 -10.73
C ILE A 35 4.95 -12.69 -10.73
N GLU A 36 4.51 -13.32 -11.80
CA GLU A 36 3.16 -13.87 -11.88
C GLU A 36 2.98 -15.04 -10.92
N TRP A 37 1.76 -15.18 -10.38
CA TRP A 37 1.42 -16.23 -9.42
C TRP A 37 1.77 -17.65 -9.90
N VAL A 38 1.60 -17.90 -11.20
CA VAL A 38 1.82 -19.21 -11.84
C VAL A 38 3.28 -19.63 -11.87
N VAL A 39 4.23 -18.70 -11.76
CA VAL A 39 5.68 -18.97 -11.76
C VAL A 39 6.36 -18.56 -10.47
N ARG A 40 5.61 -18.29 -9.40
CA ARG A 40 6.15 -17.78 -8.12
C ARG A 40 7.25 -18.68 -7.54
N ASP A 41 7.11 -20.00 -7.67
CA ASP A 41 8.04 -20.96 -7.07
C ASP A 41 9.31 -21.17 -7.92
N ARG A 42 9.38 -20.57 -9.12
CA ARG A 42 10.53 -20.66 -10.02
C ARG A 42 11.65 -19.67 -9.66
N TRP A 43 11.32 -18.55 -9.03
CA TRP A 43 12.25 -17.43 -8.84
C TRP A 43 12.12 -16.84 -7.44
N PRO A 44 13.24 -16.56 -6.74
CA PRO A 44 13.23 -15.85 -5.46
C PRO A 44 12.57 -14.46 -5.57
N HIS A 45 11.72 -14.14 -4.60
CA HIS A 45 10.94 -12.92 -4.58
C HIS A 45 10.49 -12.54 -3.17
N LYS A 46 10.04 -11.29 -3.04
CA LYS A 46 9.40 -10.75 -1.85
C LYS A 46 7.95 -10.39 -2.15
N GLU A 47 7.08 -10.66 -1.20
CA GLU A 47 5.73 -10.12 -1.24
C GLU A 47 5.76 -8.62 -0.94
N ARG A 48 4.95 -7.88 -1.68
CA ARG A 48 4.82 -6.43 -1.65
C ARG A 48 3.35 -6.08 -1.86
N TRP A 49 2.95 -4.85 -1.55
CA TRP A 49 1.56 -4.41 -1.60
C TRP A 49 1.38 -3.24 -2.54
N VAL A 50 0.31 -3.28 -3.32
CA VAL A 50 -0.03 -2.24 -4.31
C VAL A 50 -1.48 -1.86 -4.11
N TYR A 51 -1.76 -0.56 -4.09
CA TYR A 51 -3.11 -0.03 -4.04
C TYR A 51 -3.78 -0.16 -5.40
N ASP A 52 -4.92 -0.85 -5.45
CA ASP A 52 -5.81 -0.82 -6.60
C ASP A 52 -6.75 0.39 -6.46
N TRP A 53 -6.44 1.47 -7.18
CA TRP A 53 -7.21 2.70 -7.15
C TRP A 53 -8.68 2.54 -7.55
N ARG A 54 -8.97 1.62 -8.48
CA ARG A 54 -10.33 1.41 -8.97
C ARG A 54 -11.18 0.62 -7.99
N ARG A 55 -10.57 -0.40 -7.37
CA ARG A 55 -11.26 -1.29 -6.43
C ARG A 55 -11.11 -0.85 -4.98
N ARG A 56 -10.30 0.18 -4.71
CA ARG A 56 -10.09 0.80 -3.39
C ARG A 56 -9.58 -0.18 -2.33
N TYR A 57 -8.64 -1.04 -2.69
CA TYR A 57 -7.99 -1.96 -1.72
C TYR A 57 -6.52 -2.23 -2.08
N CYS A 58 -5.75 -2.64 -1.10
CA CYS A 58 -4.37 -3.09 -1.29
C CYS A 58 -4.34 -4.57 -1.65
N HIS A 59 -3.56 -4.95 -2.66
CA HIS A 59 -3.36 -6.33 -3.05
C HIS A 59 -1.89 -6.69 -3.11
N THR A 60 -1.59 -7.96 -2.89
CA THR A 60 -0.23 -8.48 -2.94
C THR A 60 0.28 -8.63 -4.37
N ILE A 61 1.51 -8.21 -4.59
CA ILE A 61 2.35 -8.54 -5.74
C ILE A 61 3.58 -9.31 -5.29
N ARG A 62 4.33 -9.87 -6.23
CA ARG A 62 5.63 -10.51 -5.98
C ARG A 62 6.72 -9.76 -6.72
N TRP A 63 7.70 -9.26 -5.97
CA TRP A 63 8.82 -8.49 -6.48
C TRP A 63 10.07 -9.36 -6.53
N ALA A 64 10.66 -9.52 -7.71
CA ALA A 64 11.82 -10.36 -7.91
C ALA A 64 13.03 -9.87 -7.09
N ASP A 65 13.76 -10.79 -6.46
CA ASP A 65 14.86 -10.44 -5.55
C ASP A 65 16.08 -9.83 -6.25
N HIS A 66 16.24 -10.09 -7.56
CA HIS A 66 17.31 -9.50 -8.37
C HIS A 66 17.03 -8.05 -8.77
N CYS A 67 15.79 -7.56 -8.57
CA CYS A 67 15.45 -6.17 -8.84
C CYS A 67 15.85 -5.26 -7.67
N PRO A 68 16.16 -3.98 -7.94
CA PRO A 68 16.39 -3.02 -6.88
C PRO A 68 15.15 -2.89 -5.99
N ALA A 69 15.37 -2.44 -4.75
CA ALA A 69 14.27 -2.06 -3.89
C ALA A 69 13.40 -0.99 -4.59
N PRO A 70 12.07 -1.10 -4.55
CA PRO A 70 11.19 -0.06 -5.04
C PRO A 70 11.51 1.27 -4.35
N THR A 71 11.43 2.37 -5.09
CA THR A 71 11.58 3.71 -4.52
C THR A 71 10.43 3.99 -3.55
N PRO A 72 10.68 4.68 -2.42
CA PRO A 72 9.69 4.89 -1.36
C PRO A 72 8.44 5.67 -1.81
N ASP A 73 8.55 6.45 -2.89
CA ASP A 73 7.46 7.27 -3.43
C ASP A 73 6.80 6.60 -4.65
N THR A 74 6.58 5.28 -4.55
CA THR A 74 5.85 4.52 -5.57
C THR A 74 4.77 3.66 -4.94
N ASN A 75 3.78 3.28 -5.76
CA ASN A 75 2.73 2.34 -5.38
C ASN A 75 3.29 0.90 -5.28
N ASN A 76 4.13 0.66 -4.28
CA ASN A 76 4.80 -0.62 -4.01
C ASN A 76 5.34 -0.62 -2.56
N PHE A 77 4.49 -1.03 -1.64
CA PHE A 77 4.69 -0.91 -0.20
C PHE A 77 5.16 -2.22 0.44
N ALA A 78 5.84 -2.13 1.58
CA ALA A 78 6.37 -3.30 2.27
C ALA A 78 5.27 -4.11 2.99
N SER A 79 4.15 -3.48 3.34
CA SER A 79 3.03 -4.12 4.04
C SER A 79 1.68 -3.58 3.57
N GLU A 80 0.61 -4.34 3.84
CA GLU A 80 -0.77 -3.91 3.57
C GLU A 80 -1.12 -2.64 4.36
N MET A 81 -0.71 -2.60 5.63
CA MET A 81 -0.95 -1.46 6.51
C MET A 81 -0.29 -0.19 5.98
N GLU A 82 0.97 -0.25 5.54
CA GLU A 82 1.63 0.89 4.89
C GLU A 82 0.87 1.29 3.61
N CYS A 83 0.48 0.34 2.78
CA CYS A 83 -0.28 0.63 1.56
C CYS A 83 -1.62 1.36 1.86
N LEU A 84 -2.37 0.91 2.87
CA LEU A 84 -3.63 1.53 3.26
C LEU A 84 -3.40 2.91 3.88
N ASP A 85 -2.47 3.01 4.83
CA ASP A 85 -2.10 4.27 5.49
C ASP A 85 -1.74 5.37 4.47
N GLN A 86 -1.04 4.98 3.41
CA GLN A 86 -0.56 5.89 2.38
C GLN A 86 -1.61 6.21 1.31
N CYS A 87 -2.51 5.27 0.99
CA CYS A 87 -3.38 5.40 -0.19
C CYS A 87 -4.90 5.40 0.07
N SER A 88 -5.40 4.89 1.20
CA SER A 88 -6.85 4.75 1.42
C SER A 88 -7.55 6.08 1.72
N GLY A 89 -6.81 7.08 2.20
CA GLY A 89 -7.35 8.40 2.59
C GLY A 89 -7.60 9.39 1.45
N TRP A 90 -7.15 9.09 0.23
CA TRP A 90 -7.34 9.95 -0.95
C TRP A 90 -8.69 9.74 -1.66
N ALA A 91 -9.52 8.84 -1.14
CA ALA A 91 -10.74 8.39 -1.79
C ALA A 91 -11.95 9.28 -1.51
#